data_AF-A0AAW6XS77-F1
#
_entry.id   AF-A0AAW6XS77-F1
#
_cell.length_a   1.000
_cell.length_b   1.000
_cell.length_c   1.000
_cell.angle_alpha   90.00
_cell.angle_beta   90.00
_cell.angle_gamma   90.00
#
_symmetry.space_group_name_H-M   'P 1'
#
loop_
_entity.id
_entity.type
_entity.pdbx_description
1 polymer ?
#
loop_
_entity_poly.entity_id
_entity_poly.type
_entity_poly.pdbx_seq_one_letter_code
_entity_poly.pdbx_strand_id
1 'polypeptide(L)'
;MKINTLDCDAQALREKILDLAMRGKLVPQDPDDEPASELLEKIKAEKKQLIKEKKIKKTKPLAPITDKEKPFDIPDSWEWVKFGDIVSFSLGKTPRRGNKKYWENGTIPWVSISDIKDKRLLNKTKEEITNNKSSIRR
;
A
#
# COMPACT_ATOMS: atom_id res chain seq x y z
N MET A 1 13.46 -12.99 40.68
CA MET A 1 12.21 -12.59 40.00
C MET A 1 11.65 -13.83 39.31
N LYS A 2 10.49 -14.34 39.75
CA LYS A 2 9.84 -15.48 39.11
C LYS A 2 8.96 -14.91 37.99
N ILE A 3 9.34 -15.19 36.74
CA ILE A 3 8.48 -14.89 35.59
C ILE A 3 7.32 -15.90 35.68
N ASN A 4 6.09 -15.42 35.84
CA ASN A 4 4.92 -16.28 35.94
C ASN A 4 4.74 -17.04 34.63
N THR A 5 4.83 -18.38 34.69
CA THR A 5 4.72 -19.30 33.54
C THR A 5 3.44 -19.10 32.72
N LEU A 6 2.35 -18.66 33.36
CA LEU A 6 1.06 -18.38 32.72
C LEU A 6 1.07 -17.21 31.72
N ASP A 7 1.94 -16.22 31.91
CA ASP A 7 2.03 -15.05 31.00
C ASP A 7 2.79 -15.42 29.71
N CYS A 8 3.78 -16.32 29.85
CA CYS A 8 4.52 -16.89 28.73
C CYS A 8 3.62 -17.74 27.81
N ASP A 9 2.75 -18.57 28.39
CA ASP A 9 1.83 -19.43 27.64
C ASP A 9 0.77 -18.60 26.86
N ALA A 10 0.28 -17.52 27.47
CA ALA A 10 -0.66 -16.61 26.81
C ALA A 10 -0.02 -15.84 25.64
N GLN A 11 1.25 -15.45 25.78
CA GLN A 11 2.01 -14.81 24.71
C GLN A 11 2.25 -15.77 23.54
N ALA A 12 2.73 -16.98 23.81
CA ALA A 12 2.95 -18.00 22.78
C ALA A 12 1.68 -18.34 21.99
N LEU A 13 0.52 -18.37 22.67
CA LEU A 13 -0.77 -18.56 22.02
C LEU A 13 -1.12 -17.41 21.06
N ARG A 14 -0.92 -16.15 21.49
CA ARG A 14 -1.17 -14.98 20.64
C ARG A 14 -0.29 -14.97 19.41
N GLU A 15 0.99 -15.28 19.57
CA GLU A 15 1.94 -15.38 18.46
C GLU A 15 1.52 -16.46 17.46
N LYS A 16 1.06 -17.62 17.96
CA LYS A 16 0.57 -18.70 17.10
C LYS A 16 -0.72 -18.34 16.38
N ILE A 17 -1.66 -17.67 17.04
CA ILE A 17 -2.89 -17.17 16.41
C ILE A 17 -2.55 -16.16 15.31
N LEU A 18 -1.60 -15.25 15.57
CA LEU A 18 -1.16 -14.26 14.59
C LEU A 18 -0.49 -14.94 13.38
N ASP A 19 0.36 -15.93 13.59
CA ASP A 19 0.97 -16.72 12.51
C ASP A 19 -0.10 -17.42 11.64
N LEU A 20 -1.08 -18.07 12.27
CA LEU A 20 -2.20 -18.68 11.57
C LEU A 20 -3.05 -17.65 10.81
N ALA A 21 -3.24 -16.45 11.38
CA ALA A 21 -3.96 -15.35 10.74
C ALA A 21 -3.26 -14.89 9.47
N MET A 22 -1.94 -14.68 9.53
CA MET A 22 -1.14 -14.24 8.38
C MET A 22 -1.13 -15.27 7.25
N ARG A 23 -1.29 -16.55 7.57
CA ARG A 23 -1.38 -17.64 6.59
C ARG A 23 -2.81 -17.92 6.11
N GLY A 24 -3.81 -17.14 6.54
CA GLY A 24 -5.21 -17.35 6.16
C GLY A 24 -5.85 -18.62 6.74
N LYS A 25 -5.26 -19.24 7.77
CA LYS A 25 -5.70 -20.54 8.33
C LYS A 25 -6.69 -20.43 9.49
N LEU A 26 -7.14 -19.21 9.81
CA LEU A 26 -8.09 -18.99 10.91
C LEU A 26 -9.57 -19.20 10.52
N VAL A 27 -9.86 -19.33 9.23
CA VAL A 27 -11.21 -19.51 8.69
C VAL A 27 -11.18 -20.66 7.68
N PRO A 28 -12.22 -21.53 7.66
CA PRO A 28 -12.36 -22.53 6.60
C PRO A 28 -12.28 -21.88 5.22
N GLN A 29 -11.51 -22.48 4.32
CA GLN A 29 -11.39 -22.02 2.94
C GLN A 29 -12.49 -22.66 2.11
N ASP A 30 -13.22 -21.87 1.34
CA ASP A 30 -14.22 -22.37 0.40
C ASP A 30 -13.52 -22.70 -0.94
N PRO A 31 -13.59 -23.95 -1.43
CA PRO A 31 -13.04 -24.30 -2.75
C PRO A 31 -13.72 -23.59 -3.92
N ASP A 32 -14.95 -23.10 -3.73
CA ASP A 32 -15.72 -22.41 -4.76
C ASP A 32 -15.41 -20.89 -4.83
N ASP A 33 -14.60 -20.36 -3.90
CA ASP A 33 -14.16 -18.96 -3.94
C ASP A 33 -13.28 -18.68 -5.17
N GLU A 34 -13.51 -17.52 -5.81
CA GLU A 34 -12.69 -17.07 -6.95
C GLU A 34 -11.22 -16.94 -6.52
N PRO A 35 -10.28 -17.66 -7.17
CA PRO A 35 -8.88 -17.56 -6.81
C PRO A 35 -8.31 -16.21 -7.24
N ALA A 36 -7.34 -15.70 -6.48
CA ALA A 36 -6.68 -14.43 -6.75
C ALA A 36 -6.09 -14.36 -8.17
N SER A 37 -5.73 -15.50 -8.77
CA SER A 37 -5.24 -15.61 -10.15
C SER A 37 -6.19 -15.00 -11.19
N GLU A 38 -7.51 -15.18 -11.04
CA GLU A 38 -8.51 -14.62 -11.94
C GLU A 38 -8.54 -13.09 -11.88
N LEU A 39 -8.53 -12.54 -10.66
CA LEU A 39 -8.46 -11.09 -10.44
C LEU A 39 -7.17 -10.50 -11.01
N LEU A 40 -6.04 -11.21 -10.90
CA LEU A 40 -4.77 -10.76 -11.44
C LEU A 40 -4.75 -10.71 -12.97
N GLU A 41 -5.40 -11.67 -13.63
CA GLU A 41 -5.58 -11.62 -15.08
C GLU A 41 -6.45 -10.43 -15.51
N LYS A 42 -7.53 -10.13 -14.77
CA LYS A 42 -8.36 -8.93 -14.97
C LYS A 42 -7.53 -7.64 -14.84
N ILE A 43 -6.72 -7.53 -13.78
CA ILE A 43 -5.82 -6.39 -13.55
C ILE A 43 -4.80 -6.25 -14.69
N LYS A 44 -4.19 -7.36 -15.15
CA LYS A 44 -3.24 -7.33 -16.27
C LYS A 44 -3.90 -6.86 -17.56
N ALA A 45 -5.12 -7.31 -17.82
CA ALA A 45 -5.89 -6.91 -19.00
C ALA A 45 -6.25 -5.41 -18.95
N GLU A 46 -6.78 -4.93 -17.83
CA GLU A 46 -7.11 -3.51 -17.63
C GLU A 46 -5.86 -2.62 -17.75
N LYS A 47 -4.75 -3.03 -17.13
CA LYS A 47 -3.46 -2.32 -17.24
C LYS A 47 -3.01 -2.19 -18.70
N LYS A 48 -3.14 -3.24 -19.52
CA LYS A 48 -2.82 -3.20 -20.96
C LYS A 48 -3.71 -2.20 -21.69
N GLN A 49 -5.00 -2.14 -21.38
CA GLN A 49 -5.93 -1.16 -21.96
C GLN A 49 -5.55 0.28 -21.58
N LEU A 50 -5.29 0.55 -20.29
CA LEU A 50 -4.90 1.87 -19.81
C LEU A 50 -3.55 2.35 -20.39
N ILE A 51 -2.61 1.43 -20.65
CA ILE A 51 -1.36 1.74 -21.36
C ILE A 51 -1.65 2.13 -22.82
N LYS A 52 -2.54 1.39 -23.50
CA LYS A 52 -2.94 1.69 -24.89
C LYS A 52 -3.61 3.06 -24.98
N GLU A 53 -4.42 3.42 -24.00
CA GLU A 53 -5.06 4.73 -23.84
C GLU A 53 -4.12 5.85 -23.36
N LYS A 54 -2.84 5.53 -23.07
CA LYS A 54 -1.83 6.47 -22.54
C LYS A 54 -2.20 7.11 -21.20
N LYS A 55 -3.14 6.53 -20.45
CA LYS A 55 -3.52 7.00 -19.10
C LYS A 55 -2.44 6.66 -18.07
N ILE A 56 -1.71 5.56 -18.29
CA ILE A 56 -0.59 5.13 -17.46
C ILE A 56 0.66 4.87 -18.31
N LYS A 57 1.84 5.03 -17.71
CA LYS A 57 3.12 4.75 -18.37
C LYS A 57 3.39 3.24 -18.36
N LYS A 58 4.01 2.74 -19.43
CA LYS A 58 4.48 1.35 -19.50
C LYS A 58 5.62 1.16 -18.49
N THR A 59 5.41 0.28 -17.52
CA THR A 59 6.43 -0.12 -16.55
C THR A 59 7.23 -1.31 -17.07
N LYS A 60 8.50 -1.44 -16.65
CA LYS A 60 9.31 -2.62 -16.93
C LYS A 60 8.67 -3.83 -16.22
N PRO A 61 8.57 -5.01 -16.87
CA PRO A 61 8.12 -6.23 -16.20
C PRO A 61 9.02 -6.54 -15.00
N LEU A 62 8.41 -6.84 -13.86
CA LEU A 62 9.14 -7.32 -12.69
C LEU A 62 9.54 -8.79 -12.92
N ALA A 63 10.64 -9.21 -12.28
CA ALA A 63 11.02 -10.62 -12.32
C ALA A 63 9.91 -11.48 -11.69
N PRO A 64 9.71 -12.73 -12.13
CA PRO A 64 8.82 -13.67 -11.46
C PRO A 64 9.16 -13.81 -9.97
N ILE A 65 8.17 -14.14 -9.15
CA ILE A 65 8.40 -14.50 -7.74
C ILE A 65 8.99 -15.90 -7.70
N THR A 66 10.12 -16.06 -7.03
CA THR A 66 10.75 -17.38 -6.86
C THR A 66 10.29 -18.04 -5.56
N ASP A 67 10.38 -19.37 -5.47
CA ASP A 67 9.93 -20.08 -4.26
C ASP A 67 10.74 -19.70 -3.01
N LYS A 68 11.97 -19.20 -3.17
CA LYS A 68 12.79 -18.67 -2.07
C LYS A 68 12.23 -17.38 -1.47
N GLU A 69 11.41 -16.65 -2.23
CA GLU A 69 10.78 -15.40 -1.78
C GLU A 69 9.44 -15.64 -1.07
N LYS A 70 8.93 -16.89 -1.07
CA LYS A 70 7.68 -17.27 -0.42
C LYS A 70 8.00 -17.79 0.99
N PRO A 71 7.77 -16.99 2.05
CA PRO A 71 8.20 -17.36 3.39
C PRO A 71 7.36 -18.49 4.02
N PHE A 72 6.14 -18.72 3.53
CA PHE A 72 5.21 -19.71 4.04
C PHE A 72 4.14 -20.07 3.01
N ASP A 73 3.46 -21.17 3.28
CA ASP A 73 2.29 -21.61 2.50
C ASP A 73 1.08 -20.74 2.79
N ILE A 74 0.37 -20.40 1.72
CA ILE A 74 -0.89 -19.65 1.71
C ILE A 74 -2.02 -20.57 1.19
N PRO A 75 -3.29 -20.21 1.39
CA PRO A 75 -4.40 -20.95 0.78
C PRO A 75 -4.33 -20.94 -0.74
N ASP A 76 -4.90 -21.96 -1.39
CA ASP A 76 -4.91 -22.09 -2.85
C ASP A 76 -5.67 -20.95 -3.55
N SER A 77 -6.61 -20.32 -2.84
CA SER A 77 -7.34 -19.13 -3.30
C SER A 77 -6.49 -17.85 -3.30
N TRP A 78 -5.34 -17.84 -2.61
CA TRP A 78 -4.44 -16.69 -2.53
C TRP A 78 -3.28 -16.83 -3.50
N GLU A 79 -2.70 -15.71 -3.92
CA GLU A 79 -1.52 -15.71 -4.76
C GLU A 79 -0.51 -14.66 -4.31
N TRP A 80 0.76 -15.05 -4.26
CA TRP A 80 1.87 -14.12 -4.03
C TRP A 80 2.04 -13.22 -5.25
N VAL A 81 2.04 -11.91 -5.04
CA VAL A 81 2.16 -10.92 -6.11
C VAL A 81 3.13 -9.81 -5.74
N LYS A 82 3.79 -9.21 -6.75
CA LYS A 82 4.61 -8.03 -6.52
C LYS A 82 3.70 -6.82 -6.48
N PHE A 83 3.91 -5.95 -5.48
CA PHE A 83 3.11 -4.73 -5.31
C PHE A 83 3.00 -3.88 -6.59
N GLY A 84 4.08 -3.77 -7.36
CA GLY A 84 4.09 -3.01 -8.62
C GLY A 84 3.32 -3.66 -9.78
N ASP A 85 2.92 -4.93 -9.68
CA ASP A 85 2.08 -5.57 -10.68
C ASP A 85 0.63 -5.11 -10.55
N ILE A 86 0.15 -4.95 -9.31
CA ILE A 86 -1.23 -4.59 -8.99
C ILE A 86 -1.45 -3.09 -8.77
N VAL A 87 -0.40 -2.30 -8.48
CA VAL A 87 -0.52 -0.86 -8.23
C VAL A 87 0.19 -0.02 -9.31
N SER A 88 -0.50 1.02 -9.77
CA SER A 88 0.11 2.13 -10.52
C SER A 88 0.48 3.25 -9.54
N PHE A 89 1.75 3.31 -9.16
CA PHE A 89 2.25 4.32 -8.23
C PHE A 89 2.75 5.58 -8.95
N SER A 90 2.35 6.75 -8.46
CA SER A 90 2.89 8.04 -8.91
C SER A 90 3.17 8.96 -7.73
N LEU A 91 4.39 9.47 -7.65
CA LEU A 91 4.75 10.50 -6.68
C LEU A 91 4.34 11.89 -7.19
N GLY A 92 3.74 12.69 -6.30
CA GLY A 92 3.61 14.12 -6.50
C GLY A 92 4.99 14.81 -6.45
N LYS A 93 5.05 16.08 -6.85
CA LYS A 93 6.25 16.92 -6.70
C LYS A 93 5.99 17.96 -5.61
N THR A 94 6.99 18.21 -4.78
CA THR A 94 6.96 19.33 -3.83
C THR A 94 7.08 20.65 -4.59
N PRO A 95 6.16 21.61 -4.41
CA PRO A 95 6.31 22.94 -4.98
C PRO A 95 7.64 23.58 -4.55
N ARG A 96 8.29 24.31 -5.46
CA ARG A 96 9.58 24.95 -5.14
C ARG A 96 9.40 25.92 -3.98
N ARG A 97 10.13 25.69 -2.88
CA ARG A 97 10.05 26.49 -1.64
C ARG A 97 10.42 27.97 -1.86
N GLY A 98 11.39 28.26 -2.72
CA GLY A 98 11.82 29.64 -3.01
C GLY A 98 10.85 30.44 -3.91
N ASN A 99 9.80 29.82 -4.46
CA ASN A 99 8.82 30.53 -5.28
C ASN A 99 7.57 30.84 -4.43
N LYS A 100 7.52 32.08 -3.96
CA LYS A 100 6.44 32.65 -3.14
C LYS A 100 5.04 32.44 -3.71
N LYS A 101 4.88 32.39 -5.05
CA LYS A 101 3.60 32.15 -5.72
C LYS A 101 2.89 30.87 -5.27
N TYR A 102 3.63 29.87 -4.79
CA TYR A 102 3.04 28.61 -4.32
C TYR A 102 2.57 28.63 -2.87
N TRP A 103 3.09 29.54 -2.05
CA TRP A 103 2.95 29.49 -0.59
C TRP A 103 2.27 30.75 -0.01
N GLU A 104 2.37 31.89 -0.68
CA GLU A 104 1.69 33.12 -0.27
C GLU A 104 0.19 33.02 -0.59
N ASN A 105 -0.66 33.28 0.41
CA ASN A 105 -2.12 33.20 0.32
C ASN A 105 -2.63 31.82 -0.17
N GLY A 106 -2.00 30.75 0.32
CA GLY A 106 -2.49 29.39 0.10
C GLY A 106 -3.90 29.18 0.66
N THR A 107 -4.65 28.26 0.07
CA THR A 107 -5.98 27.84 0.54
C THR A 107 -6.15 26.33 0.57
N ILE A 108 -5.14 25.59 0.11
CA ILE A 108 -5.13 24.14 0.05
C ILE A 108 -4.13 23.65 1.12
N PRO A 109 -4.56 22.87 2.12
CA PRO A 109 -3.67 22.31 3.12
C PRO A 109 -2.54 21.48 2.50
N TRP A 110 -1.29 21.80 2.84
CA TRP A 110 -0.12 21.02 2.44
C TRP A 110 0.33 20.13 3.60
N VAL A 111 -0.01 18.84 3.51
CA VAL A 111 0.32 17.86 4.55
C VAL A 111 1.78 17.43 4.41
N SER A 112 2.56 17.61 5.47
CA SER A 112 3.96 17.19 5.58
C SER A 112 4.14 16.17 6.69
N ILE A 113 5.32 15.55 6.75
CA ILE A 113 5.66 14.61 7.83
C ILE A 113 5.62 15.27 9.21
N SER A 114 5.84 16.59 9.28
CA SER A 114 5.76 17.36 10.53
C SER A 114 4.33 17.54 11.05
N ASP A 115 3.33 17.34 10.18
CA ASP A 115 1.92 17.38 10.56
C ASP A 115 1.43 16.03 11.11
N ILE A 116 2.20 14.95 10.88
CA ILE A 116 1.89 13.61 11.39
C ILE A 116 2.27 13.56 12.88
N LYS A 117 1.29 13.88 13.73
CA LYS A 117 1.36 13.69 15.18
C LYS A 117 0.58 12.44 15.58
N ASP A 118 1.02 11.76 16.63
CA ASP A 118 0.48 10.46 17.05
C ASP A 118 -1.06 10.42 17.10
N LYS A 119 -1.62 9.67 16.14
CA LYS A 119 -3.00 9.19 16.07
C LYS A 119 -4.10 10.25 16.27
N ARG A 120 -3.89 11.47 15.75
CA ARG A 120 -4.92 12.53 15.78
C ARG A 120 -5.49 12.80 14.39
N LEU A 121 -6.76 13.22 14.37
CA LEU A 121 -7.39 13.79 13.19
C LEU A 121 -6.67 15.09 12.81
N LEU A 122 -6.21 15.18 11.56
CA LEU A 122 -5.57 16.37 11.04
C LEU A 122 -6.62 17.31 10.44
N ASN A 123 -6.92 18.40 11.12
CA ASN A 123 -7.86 19.44 10.68
C ASN A 123 -7.18 20.71 10.16
N LYS A 124 -5.88 20.90 10.46
CA LYS A 124 -5.06 22.03 10.01
C LYS A 124 -3.64 21.56 9.72
N THR A 125 -3.02 22.11 8.68
CA THR A 125 -1.61 21.90 8.36
C THR A 125 -0.79 23.12 8.75
N LYS A 126 0.51 22.93 8.97
CA LYS A 126 1.44 24.05 9.22
C LYS A 126 1.54 25.00 8.04
N GLU A 127 1.38 24.48 6.83
CA GLU A 127 1.55 25.23 5.58
C GLU A 127 0.34 24.98 4.66
N GLU A 128 0.07 25.97 3.80
CA GLU A 128 -0.95 25.88 2.75
C GLU A 128 -0.33 26.28 1.42
N ILE A 129 -0.85 25.71 0.32
CA ILE A 129 -0.41 26.03 -1.04
C ILE A 129 -1.54 26.65 -1.85
N THR A 130 -1.15 27.41 -2.87
CA THR A 130 -2.10 28.03 -3.81
C THR A 130 -2.57 27.03 -4.87
N ASN A 131 -3.80 27.22 -5.37
CA ASN A 131 -4.37 26.42 -6.46
C ASN A 131 -3.79 26.81 -7.83
N ASN A 132 -2.46 26.81 -7.97
CA ASN A 132 -1.82 27.13 -9.24
C ASN A 132 -1.48 25.86 -10.03
N LYS A 133 -2.49 25.31 -10.72
CA LYS A 133 -2.39 24.11 -11.56
C LYS A 133 -1.39 24.25 -12.72
N SER A 134 -0.87 25.44 -13.01
CA SER A 134 -0.03 25.71 -14.19
C SER A 134 1.42 25.21 -14.09
N SER A 135 1.93 24.92 -12.89
CA SER A 135 3.38 24.68 -12.71
C SER A 135 3.79 23.31 -12.17
N ILE A 136 2.84 22.47 -11.78
CA ILE A 136 3.12 21.08 -11.36
C ILE A 136 2.91 20.18 -12.58
N ARG A 137 3.65 20.42 -13.68
CA ARG A 137 3.63 19.51 -14.82
C ARG A 137 4.36 18.20 -14.44
N ARG A 138 3.71 17.07 -14.71
CA ARG A 138 4.30 15.72 -14.59
C ARG A 138 5.57 15.62 -15.43
#